data_AF-Q9XWV6-F1
#
_entry.id   AF-Q9XWV6-F1
#
_cell.length_a   1.000
_cell.length_b   1.000
_cell.length_c   1.000
_cell.angle_alpha   90.00
_cell.angle_beta   90.00
_cell.angle_gamma   90.00
#
_symmetry.space_group_name_H-M   'P 1'
#
loop_
_entity.id
_entity.type
_entity.pdbx_description
1 polymer ?
#
loop_
_entity_poly.entity_id
_entity_poly.type
_entity_poly.pdbx_seq_one_letter_code
_entity_poly.pdbx_strand_id
1 'polypeptide(L)'
;MAFPSQLLIGMGIKIVIIILTIVTLILLDPAYVTAYISINYDIVIIYIVSALTLLYCLVSILMSFLLAKRGEDTPLTNCGFAEIIFSTAGIIGWLIIIGIGGTISQRTIIETGERFGWIGAMAGLNVGCFLGIAAIFVANLVNDKILQRSQKFNKYDRGVYVQ
;
A
#
# COMPACT_ATOMS: atom_id res chain seq x y z
N MET A 1 8.27 -9.30 23.83
CA MET A 1 8.33 -8.96 22.40
C MET A 1 7.61 -7.63 22.21
N ALA A 2 8.33 -6.51 22.18
CA ALA A 2 7.70 -5.26 21.75
C ALA A 2 7.60 -5.31 20.22
N PHE A 3 6.40 -5.46 19.69
CA PHE A 3 6.19 -5.34 18.25
C PHE A 3 6.55 -3.89 17.86
N PRO A 4 7.42 -3.66 16.87
CA PRO A 4 7.67 -2.31 16.39
C PRO A 4 6.32 -1.69 16.00
N SER A 5 5.97 -0.56 16.63
CA SER A 5 4.65 0.07 16.48
C SER A 5 4.29 0.33 15.01
N GLN A 6 5.29 0.68 14.21
CA GLN A 6 5.18 0.84 12.76
C GLN A 6 4.69 -0.40 12.02
N LEU A 7 5.15 -1.60 12.41
CA LEU A 7 4.72 -2.85 11.79
C LEU A 7 3.29 -3.17 12.19
N LEU A 8 2.92 -2.93 13.45
CA LEU A 8 1.56 -3.17 13.95
C LEU A 8 0.55 -2.25 13.26
N ILE A 9 0.84 -0.95 13.16
CA ILE A 9 -0.01 0.00 12.44
C ILE A 9 -0.07 -0.36 10.95
N GLY A 10 1.07 -0.67 10.33
CA GLY A 10 1.15 -1.08 8.93
C GLY A 10 0.35 -2.35 8.63
N MET A 11 0.34 -3.33 9.54
CA MET A 11 -0.50 -4.53 9.43
C MET A 11 -1.99 -4.16 9.50
N GLY A 12 -2.38 -3.29 10.43
CA GLY A 12 -3.76 -2.82 10.54
C GLY A 12 -4.25 -2.17 9.25
N ILE A 13 -3.45 -1.26 8.67
CA ILE A 13 -3.81 -0.61 7.40
C ILE A 13 -3.91 -1.63 6.26
N LYS A 14 -3.02 -2.63 6.19
CA LYS A 14 -3.07 -3.69 5.17
C LYS A 14 -4.32 -4.55 5.26
N ILE A 15 -4.82 -4.84 6.47
CA ILE A 15 -6.10 -5.54 6.65
C ILE A 15 -7.24 -4.70 6.06
N VAL A 16 -7.24 -3.38 6.30
CA VAL A 16 -8.21 -2.47 5.68
C VAL A 16 -8.10 -2.48 4.15
N ILE A 17 -6.89 -2.42 3.59
CA ILE A 17 -6.66 -2.52 2.15
C ILE A 17 -7.21 -3.83 1.58
N ILE A 18 -6.99 -4.97 2.26
CA ILE A 18 -7.54 -6.27 1.85
C ILE A 18 -9.06 -6.20 1.77
N ILE A 19 -9.73 -5.67 2.80
CA ILE A 19 -11.19 -5.55 2.84
C ILE A 19 -11.68 -4.65 1.70
N LEU A 20 -11.08 -3.47 1.51
CA LEU A 20 -11.44 -2.55 0.43
C LEU A 20 -11.23 -3.17 -0.96
N THR A 21 -10.16 -3.96 -1.12
CA THR A 21 -9.87 -4.68 -2.37
C THR A 21 -10.90 -5.77 -2.63
N ILE A 22 -11.31 -6.52 -1.61
CA ILE A 22 -12.39 -7.52 -1.72
C ILE A 22 -13.71 -6.84 -2.10
N VAL A 23 -14.05 -5.72 -1.47
CA VAL A 23 -15.25 -4.94 -1.83
C VAL A 23 -15.18 -4.48 -3.29
N THR A 24 -14.01 -4.01 -3.75
CA THR A 24 -13.78 -3.64 -5.15
C THR A 24 -14.04 -4.81 -6.10
N LEU A 25 -13.57 -6.01 -5.75
CA LEU A 25 -13.80 -7.23 -6.53
C LEU A 25 -15.26 -7.70 -6.52
N ILE A 26 -16.00 -7.50 -5.43
CA ILE A 26 -17.44 -7.81 -5.35
C ILE A 26 -18.27 -6.86 -6.21
N LEU A 27 -17.88 -5.58 -6.26
CA LEU A 27 -18.53 -4.58 -7.12
C LEU A 27 -18.32 -4.86 -8.61
N LEU A 28 -17.27 -5.58 -8.95
CA LEU A 28 -16.92 -5.97 -10.31
C LEU A 28 -17.82 -7.12 -10.76
N ASP A 29 -18.81 -6.82 -11.59
CA ASP A 29 -19.76 -7.82 -12.07
C ASP A 29 -19.10 -8.73 -13.13
N PRO A 30 -19.06 -10.06 -12.91
CA PRO A 30 -18.42 -11.00 -13.84
C PRO A 30 -19.04 -11.00 -15.24
N ALA A 31 -20.30 -10.57 -15.40
CA ALA A 31 -20.96 -10.49 -16.70
C ALA A 31 -20.25 -9.50 -17.65
N TYR A 32 -19.51 -8.51 -17.12
CA TYR A 32 -18.82 -7.51 -17.93
C TYR A 32 -17.46 -7.98 -18.47
N VAL A 33 -16.92 -9.09 -17.96
CA VAL A 33 -15.69 -9.69 -18.49
C VAL A 33 -15.92 -10.21 -19.91
N THR A 34 -17.15 -10.63 -20.25
CA THR A 34 -17.46 -11.27 -21.54
C THR A 34 -18.15 -10.34 -22.54
N ALA A 35 -18.79 -9.26 -22.11
CA ALA A 35 -19.72 -8.50 -22.95
C ALA A 35 -19.06 -7.51 -23.95
N TYR A 36 -17.93 -6.86 -23.59
CA TYR A 36 -17.34 -5.78 -24.41
C TYR A 36 -15.82 -5.87 -24.46
N ILE A 37 -15.23 -5.99 -25.67
CA ILE A 37 -13.79 -6.23 -25.84
C ILE A 37 -12.89 -5.13 -25.25
N SER A 38 -13.31 -3.86 -25.32
CA SER A 38 -12.55 -2.73 -24.75
C SER A 38 -12.70 -2.65 -23.22
N ILE A 39 -13.92 -2.84 -22.70
CA ILE A 39 -14.19 -2.87 -21.26
C ILE A 39 -13.49 -4.08 -20.60
N ASN A 40 -13.34 -5.19 -21.34
CA ASN A 40 -12.65 -6.38 -20.87
C ASN A 40 -11.20 -6.08 -20.45
N TYR A 41 -10.42 -5.34 -21.25
CA TYR A 41 -9.04 -4.98 -20.89
C TYR A 41 -8.97 -4.13 -19.62
N ASP A 42 -9.86 -3.14 -19.48
CA ASP A 42 -9.92 -2.28 -18.30
C ASP A 42 -10.26 -3.09 -17.03
N ILE A 43 -11.23 -4.01 -17.13
CA ILE A 43 -11.61 -4.92 -16.05
C ILE A 43 -10.46 -5.87 -15.70
N VAL A 44 -9.74 -6.41 -16.69
CA VAL A 44 -8.57 -7.27 -16.46
C VAL A 44 -7.48 -6.51 -15.71
N ILE A 45 -7.26 -5.23 -15.99
CA ILE A 45 -6.31 -4.40 -15.23
C ILE A 45 -6.75 -4.27 -13.77
N ILE A 46 -8.04 -4.06 -13.50
CA ILE A 46 -8.58 -4.04 -12.12
C ILE A 46 -8.27 -5.36 -11.40
N TYR A 47 -8.49 -6.50 -12.05
CA TYR A 47 -8.17 -7.81 -11.48
C TYR A 47 -6.68 -7.99 -11.19
N ILE A 48 -5.79 -7.60 -12.12
CA ILE A 48 -4.34 -7.71 -11.95
C ILE A 48 -3.86 -6.85 -10.77
N VAL A 49 -4.26 -5.58 -10.72
CA VAL A 49 -3.88 -4.65 -9.64
C VAL A 49 -4.42 -5.15 -8.30
N SER A 50 -5.66 -5.65 -8.26
CA SER A 50 -6.26 -6.20 -7.05
C SER A 50 -5.53 -7.46 -6.58
N ALA A 51 -5.21 -8.39 -7.49
CA ALA A 51 -4.48 -9.62 -7.16
C ALA A 51 -3.07 -9.33 -6.62
N LEU A 52 -2.34 -8.41 -7.26
CA LEU A 52 -1.02 -7.96 -6.79
C LEU A 52 -1.11 -7.26 -5.43
N THR A 53 -2.14 -6.45 -5.21
CA THR A 53 -2.38 -5.79 -3.93
C THR A 53 -2.63 -6.80 -2.81
N LEU A 54 -3.48 -7.80 -3.06
CA LEU A 54 -3.76 -8.88 -2.10
C LEU A 54 -2.49 -9.70 -1.81
N LEU A 55 -1.74 -10.07 -2.84
CA LEU A 55 -0.47 -10.80 -2.69
C LEU A 55 0.52 -10.01 -1.85
N TYR A 56 0.72 -8.73 -2.16
CA TYR A 56 1.57 -7.82 -1.37
C TYR A 56 1.13 -7.78 0.10
N CYS A 57 -0.16 -7.54 0.37
CA CYS A 57 -0.65 -7.42 1.73
C CYS A 57 -0.46 -8.72 2.52
N LEU A 58 -0.77 -9.87 1.93
CA LEU A 58 -0.60 -11.17 2.56
C LEU A 58 0.87 -11.48 2.86
N VAL A 59 1.76 -11.32 1.86
CA VAL A 59 3.20 -11.59 2.03
C VAL A 59 3.80 -10.63 3.07
N SER A 60 3.43 -9.35 3.03
CA SER A 60 3.94 -8.36 3.98
C SER A 60 3.46 -8.62 5.42
N ILE A 61 2.20 -9.01 5.61
CA ILE A 61 1.67 -9.40 6.93
C ILE A 61 2.43 -10.63 7.45
N LEU A 62 2.63 -11.65 6.62
CA LEU A 62 3.40 -12.84 7.00
C LEU A 62 4.84 -12.50 7.37
N MET A 63 5.50 -11.65 6.58
CA MET A 63 6.85 -11.16 6.88
C MET A 63 6.90 -10.41 8.21
N SER A 64 5.87 -9.60 8.53
CA SER A 64 5.77 -8.88 9.81
C SER A 64 5.70 -9.86 10.99
N PHE A 65 4.95 -10.96 10.87
CA PHE A 65 4.92 -12.02 11.88
C PHE A 65 6.27 -12.76 12.03
N LEU A 66 6.95 -13.05 10.92
CA LEU A 66 8.26 -13.71 10.96
C LEU A 66 9.34 -12.81 11.59
N LEU A 67 9.33 -11.52 11.28
CA LEU A 67 10.24 -10.54 11.88
C LEU A 67 10.00 -10.38 13.38
N ALA A 68 8.74 -10.38 13.82
CA ALA A 68 8.41 -10.31 15.23
C ALA A 68 8.92 -11.51 16.03
N LYS A 69 8.99 -12.71 15.41
CA LYS A 69 9.57 -13.89 16.04
C LYS A 69 11.10 -13.83 16.12
N ARG A 70 11.77 -13.13 15.21
CA ARG A 70 13.24 -13.09 15.12
C ARG A 70 13.90 -12.23 16.21
N GLY A 71 13.14 -11.35 16.86
CA GLY A 71 13.63 -10.50 17.95
C GLY A 71 14.15 -9.13 17.49
N GLU A 72 14.41 -8.25 18.46
CA GLU A 72 14.62 -6.80 18.29
C GLU A 72 15.88 -6.45 17.48
N ASP A 73 16.89 -7.33 17.43
CA ASP A 73 18.17 -7.06 16.76
C ASP A 73 18.11 -7.16 15.22
N THR A 74 16.94 -7.40 14.64
CA THR A 74 16.82 -7.53 13.17
C THR A 74 16.76 -6.14 12.52
N PRO A 75 17.69 -5.77 11.63
CA PRO A 75 17.66 -4.46 10.98
C PRO A 75 16.41 -4.31 10.10
N LEU A 76 15.51 -3.43 10.53
CA LEU A 76 14.23 -3.15 9.83
C LEU A 76 14.38 -2.27 8.60
N THR A 77 15.58 -1.77 8.29
CA THR A 77 15.81 -0.83 7.17
C THR A 77 15.38 -1.41 5.82
N ASN A 78 15.72 -2.67 5.54
CA ASN A 78 15.36 -3.31 4.27
C ASN A 78 13.85 -3.54 4.17
N CYS A 79 13.20 -3.86 5.28
CA CYS A 79 11.75 -3.97 5.36
C CYS A 79 11.10 -2.60 5.09
N GLY A 80 11.58 -1.53 5.73
CA GLY A 80 11.08 -0.18 5.49
C GLY A 80 11.22 0.28 4.03
N PHE A 81 12.37 0.02 3.38
CA PHE A 81 12.52 0.33 1.96
C PHE A 81 11.57 -0.46 1.07
N ALA A 82 11.41 -1.77 1.32
CA ALA A 82 10.48 -2.59 0.56
C ALA A 82 9.03 -2.05 0.71
N GLU A 83 8.63 -1.70 1.93
CA GLU A 83 7.31 -1.12 2.21
C GLU A 83 7.07 0.20 1.47
N ILE A 84 8.09 1.07 1.40
CA ILE A 84 8.01 2.34 0.66
C ILE A 84 7.85 2.08 -0.85
N ILE A 85 8.63 1.15 -1.41
CA ILE A 85 8.58 0.82 -2.85
C ILE A 85 7.21 0.22 -3.20
N PHE A 86 6.75 -0.78 -2.43
CA PHE A 86 5.48 -1.43 -2.70
C PHE A 86 4.28 -0.52 -2.43
N SER A 87 4.34 0.36 -1.43
CA SER A 87 3.27 1.35 -1.21
C SER A 87 3.20 2.37 -2.34
N THR A 88 4.35 2.81 -2.88
CA THR A 88 4.40 3.69 -4.06
C THR A 88 3.80 2.99 -5.29
N ALA A 89 4.15 1.72 -5.53
CA ALA A 89 3.56 0.92 -6.59
C ALA A 89 2.03 0.75 -6.40
N GLY A 90 1.59 0.54 -5.16
CA GLY A 90 0.17 0.50 -4.79
C GLY A 90 -0.54 1.82 -5.12
N ILE A 91 0.03 2.97 -4.75
CA ILE A 91 -0.52 4.29 -5.09
C ILE A 91 -0.72 4.41 -6.61
N ILE A 92 0.30 4.11 -7.39
CA ILE A 92 0.24 4.20 -8.86
C ILE A 92 -0.85 3.27 -9.41
N GLY A 93 -0.86 2.00 -8.97
CA GLY A 93 -1.85 1.02 -9.41
C GLY A 93 -3.28 1.47 -9.14
N TRP A 94 -3.56 1.90 -7.91
CA TRP A 94 -4.91 2.33 -7.52
C TRP A 94 -5.33 3.67 -8.14
N LEU A 95 -4.40 4.60 -8.41
CA LEU A 95 -4.70 5.81 -9.20
C LEU A 95 -5.14 5.49 -10.62
N ILE A 96 -4.53 4.48 -11.26
CA ILE A 96 -4.99 3.98 -12.57
C ILE A 96 -6.40 3.43 -12.46
N ILE A 97 -6.72 2.68 -11.40
CA ILE A 97 -8.07 2.14 -11.17
C ILE A 97 -9.10 3.25 -10.95
N ILE A 98 -8.75 4.34 -10.27
CA ILE A 98 -9.64 5.52 -10.14
C ILE A 98 -9.98 6.07 -11.54
N GLY A 99 -8.97 6.23 -12.40
CA GLY A 99 -9.15 6.69 -13.77
C GLY A 99 -10.06 5.77 -14.59
N ILE A 100 -9.80 4.46 -14.54
CA ILE A 100 -10.60 3.43 -15.21
C ILE A 100 -12.04 3.40 -14.70
N GLY A 101 -12.24 3.43 -13.38
CA GLY A 101 -13.57 3.45 -12.78
C GLY A 101 -14.38 4.68 -13.24
N GLY A 102 -13.74 5.84 -13.33
CA GLY A 102 -14.34 7.06 -13.84
C GLY A 102 -14.70 6.97 -15.34
N THR A 103 -13.80 6.48 -16.19
CA THR A 103 -14.06 6.39 -17.64
C THR A 103 -15.13 5.37 -17.98
N ILE A 104 -15.16 4.22 -17.30
CA ILE A 104 -16.22 3.22 -17.48
C ILE A 104 -17.54 3.79 -16.99
N SER A 105 -17.57 4.40 -15.80
CA SER A 105 -18.79 4.98 -15.22
C SER A 105 -19.45 5.98 -16.17
N GLN A 106 -18.66 6.83 -16.84
CA GLN A 106 -19.15 7.79 -17.84
C GLN A 106 -19.67 7.15 -19.13
N ARG A 107 -19.12 6.00 -19.53
CA ARG A 107 -19.55 5.28 -20.75
C ARG A 107 -20.78 4.40 -20.51
N THR A 108 -21.00 3.94 -19.27
CA THR A 108 -22.06 2.99 -18.91
C THR A 108 -23.11 3.56 -17.94
N ILE A 109 -23.27 4.89 -17.91
CA ILE A 109 -24.11 5.64 -16.94
C ILE A 109 -25.49 5.00 -16.69
N ILE A 110 -26.17 4.54 -17.75
CA ILE A 110 -27.57 4.07 -17.68
C ILE A 110 -27.69 2.68 -17.01
N GLU A 111 -26.71 1.79 -17.19
CA GLU A 111 -26.83 0.39 -16.75
C GLU A 111 -25.98 0.07 -15.51
N THR A 112 -24.74 0.56 -15.44
CA THR A 112 -23.78 0.20 -14.36
C THR A 112 -22.88 1.32 -13.89
N GLY A 113 -23.12 2.56 -14.33
CA GLY A 113 -22.30 3.71 -13.97
C GLY A 113 -22.11 3.87 -12.46
N GLU A 114 -23.11 3.52 -11.66
CA GLU A 114 -23.06 3.58 -10.19
C GLU A 114 -22.02 2.61 -9.60
N ARG A 115 -21.99 1.35 -10.03
CA ARG A 115 -21.04 0.34 -9.51
C ARG A 115 -19.60 0.74 -9.81
N PHE A 116 -19.34 1.21 -11.03
CA PHE A 116 -18.01 1.69 -11.41
C PHE A 116 -17.62 3.00 -10.69
N GLY A 117 -18.60 3.85 -10.36
CA GLY A 117 -18.39 5.00 -9.47
C GLY A 117 -17.94 4.58 -8.07
N TRP A 118 -18.58 3.58 -7.48
CA TRP A 118 -18.18 3.00 -6.19
C TRP A 118 -16.80 2.34 -6.24
N ILE A 119 -16.46 1.66 -7.35
CA ILE A 119 -15.10 1.14 -7.58
C ILE A 119 -14.07 2.28 -7.54
N GLY A 120 -14.35 3.40 -8.20
CA GLY A 120 -13.50 4.60 -8.15
C GLY A 120 -13.35 5.16 -6.73
N ALA A 121 -14.43 5.20 -5.95
CA ALA A 121 -14.39 5.63 -4.54
C ALA A 121 -13.56 4.68 -3.66
N MET A 122 -13.73 3.37 -3.80
CA MET A 122 -12.92 2.36 -3.08
C MET A 122 -11.44 2.45 -3.47
N ALA A 123 -11.15 2.70 -4.75
CA ALA A 123 -9.79 2.91 -5.22
C ALA A 123 -9.16 4.17 -4.58
N GLY A 124 -9.92 5.26 -4.44
CA GLY A 124 -9.49 6.46 -3.72
C GLY A 124 -9.15 6.19 -2.25
N LEU A 125 -9.97 5.40 -1.56
CA LEU A 125 -9.69 4.99 -0.18
C LEU A 125 -8.42 4.14 -0.09
N ASN A 126 -8.22 3.20 -1.02
CA ASN A 126 -6.98 2.41 -1.10
C ASN A 126 -5.75 3.29 -1.30
N VAL A 127 -5.80 4.30 -2.19
CA VAL A 127 -4.71 5.27 -2.37
C VAL A 127 -4.40 5.98 -1.04
N GLY A 128 -5.42 6.41 -0.30
CA GLY A 128 -5.27 7.01 1.03
C GLY A 128 -4.57 6.07 2.03
N CYS A 129 -4.95 4.79 2.05
CA CYS A 129 -4.29 3.79 2.89
C CYS A 129 -2.82 3.58 2.51
N PHE A 130 -2.50 3.51 1.22
CA PHE A 130 -1.11 3.37 0.77
C PHE A 130 -0.26 4.61 1.07
N LEU A 131 -0.82 5.82 0.94
CA LEU A 131 -0.16 7.06 1.38
C LEU A 131 0.14 7.02 2.88
N GLY A 132 -0.79 6.51 3.69
CA GLY A 132 -0.58 6.30 5.12
C GLY A 132 0.59 5.35 5.41
N ILE A 133 0.68 4.22 4.71
CA ILE A 133 1.80 3.27 4.84
C ILE A 133 3.12 3.96 4.46
N ALA A 134 3.16 4.60 3.29
CA ALA A 134 4.36 5.28 2.81
C ALA A 134 4.83 6.34 3.83
N ALA A 135 3.93 7.16 4.36
CA ALA A 135 4.24 8.19 5.35
C ALA A 135 4.85 7.61 6.63
N ILE A 136 4.28 6.52 7.16
CA ILE A 136 4.78 5.88 8.39
C ILE A 136 6.21 5.37 8.18
N PHE A 137 6.47 4.63 7.10
CA PHE A 137 7.80 4.04 6.87
C PHE A 137 8.84 5.08 6.46
N VAL A 138 8.47 6.11 5.68
CA VAL A 138 9.36 7.23 5.37
C VAL A 138 9.74 7.99 6.64
N ALA A 139 8.77 8.32 7.50
CA ALA A 139 9.03 9.03 8.75
C ALA A 139 10.01 8.27 9.65
N ASN A 140 9.86 6.95 9.76
CA ASN A 140 10.77 6.12 10.55
C ASN A 140 12.16 6.04 9.93
N LEU A 141 12.24 5.88 8.61
CA LEU A 141 13.53 5.84 7.91
C LEU A 141 14.31 7.16 8.07
N VAL A 142 13.61 8.30 7.97
CA VAL A 142 14.18 9.64 8.20
C VAL A 142 14.66 9.77 9.65
N ASN A 143 13.86 9.33 10.62
CA ASN A 143 14.22 9.39 12.04
C ASN A 143 15.48 8.56 12.34
N ASP A 144 15.49 7.29 11.93
CA ASP A 144 16.57 6.35 12.25
C ASP A 144 17.87 6.64 11.48
N LYS A 145 17.78 7.04 10.20
CA LYS A 145 18.95 7.19 9.33
C LYS A 145 19.47 8.61 9.19
N ILE A 146 18.61 9.61 9.31
CA ILE A 146 19.00 11.01 9.09
C ILE A 146 19.15 11.72 10.44
N LEU A 147 18.09 11.74 11.23
CA LEU A 147 18.07 12.51 12.48
C LEU A 147 18.98 11.89 13.56
N GLN A 148 18.82 10.60 13.84
CA GLN A 148 19.64 9.93 14.85
C GLN A 148 21.10 9.76 14.41
N ARG A 149 21.35 9.59 13.10
CA ARG A 149 22.72 9.53 12.57
C ARG A 149 23.42 10.88 12.74
N SER A 150 22.74 11.99 12.47
CA SER A 150 23.26 13.34 12.72
C SER A 150 23.62 13.55 14.20
N GLN A 151 22.77 13.08 15.12
CA GLN A 151 23.07 13.16 16.56
C GLN A 151 24.29 12.32 16.97
N LYS A 152 24.44 11.10 16.43
CA LYS A 152 25.63 10.27 16.70
C LYS A 152 26.90 10.92 16.18
N PHE A 153 26.91 11.43 14.93
CA PHE A 153 28.07 12.14 14.39
C PHE A 153 28.43 13.37 15.23
N ASN A 154 27.45 14.18 15.65
CA ASN A 154 27.70 15.32 16.55
C ASN A 154 28.31 14.89 17.90
N LYS A 155 27.96 13.72 18.43
CA LYS A 155 28.54 13.21 19.68
C LYS A 155 30.00 12.77 19.52
N TYR A 156 30.35 12.19 18.37
CA TYR A 156 31.74 11.84 18.06
C TYR A 156 32.57 13.08 17.72
N ASP A 157 32.01 14.05 16.99
CA ASP A 157 32.72 15.30 16.68
C ASP A 157 33.06 16.07 17.96
N ARG A 158 32.11 16.17 18.92
CA ARG A 158 32.41 16.70 20.27
C ARG A 158 33.41 15.87 21.09
N GLY A 159 33.59 14.60 20.76
CA GLY A 159 34.53 13.71 21.45
C GLY A 159 35.96 13.79 20.93
N VAL A 160 36.17 14.28 19.70
CA VAL A 160 37.51 14.41 19.09
C VAL A 160 38.15 15.77 19.39
N TYR A 161 37.37 16.79 19.79
CA TYR A 161 37.91 18.07 20.26
C TYR A 161 38.22 18.13 21.77
N VAL A 162 38.30 16.99 22.46
CA VAL A 162 38.94 16.97 23.78
C VAL A 162 40.36 16.49 23.57
N GLN A 163 41.21 17.45 23.19
CA GLN A 163 42.68 17.37 23.25
C GLN A 163 43.14 17.10 24.67
#